data_AF-A0A7V2JNV5-F1
#
_entry.id   AF-A0A7V2JNV5-F1
#
_cell.length_a   1.000
_cell.length_b   1.000
_cell.length_c   1.000
_cell.angle_alpha   90.00
_cell.angle_beta   90.00
_cell.angle_gamma   90.00
#
_symmetry.space_group_name_H-M   'P 1'
#
loop_
_entity.id
_entity.type
_entity.pdbx_description
1 polymer ?
#
loop_
_entity_poly.entity_id
_entity_poly.type
_entity_poly.pdbx_seq_one_letter_code
_entity_poly.pdbx_strand_id
1 'polypeptide(L)'
;MRNTSAIQSTLNTTTPFATNYGVGIQGFEATGTGPTDSIALASVTSGWNPTLSTAVPGIPGSASVVAGSDLMVIRRVSDTGYRLVPPYNDSAQIFVESGATFQAGEILIATDCAQATVFQLTSTNSGGANITNLVHSAATKTKGGGAITPGNSCVVWGTGCTDPGFGPGSEIAKALTTIFYIRQDGTDALPALYMATSSSGDLGPGTKLVDGVESMQILYGIDSTAVSSLPGTPPTPLWFDRAERYMTADQINSAAPNLWPNVVTVRISLLMRTVNEPNEQADQSIDSKTYILGGTQITPVSDQNRRRVFVSTVQIRNRILPSGN
;
A
#
# COMPACT_ATOMS: atom_id res chain seq x y z
N MET A 1 11.17 -6.55 -3.08
CA MET A 1 12.59 -6.44 -2.69
C MET A 1 12.74 -6.45 -1.17
N ARG A 2 13.29 -7.53 -0.59
CA ARG A 2 13.51 -7.65 0.87
C ARG A 2 14.50 -6.62 1.41
N ASN A 3 15.55 -6.27 0.66
CA ASN A 3 16.42 -5.15 1.00
C ASN A 3 15.90 -3.86 0.36
N THR A 4 15.61 -2.86 1.19
CA THR A 4 15.13 -1.53 0.75
C THR A 4 16.12 -0.42 1.10
N SER A 5 17.32 -0.76 1.62
CA SER A 5 18.35 0.21 2.01
C SER A 5 18.89 1.05 0.84
N ALA A 6 18.75 0.54 -0.39
CA ALA A 6 19.17 1.20 -1.61
C ALA A 6 18.05 2.02 -2.27
N ILE A 7 16.85 2.06 -1.68
CA ILE A 7 15.76 2.92 -2.12
C ILE A 7 15.94 4.28 -1.44
N GLN A 8 16.25 5.29 -2.24
CA GLN A 8 16.31 6.67 -1.86
C GLN A 8 15.01 7.38 -2.29
N SER A 9 14.65 8.43 -1.56
CA SER A 9 13.49 9.25 -1.91
C SER A 9 13.84 10.70 -1.70
N THR A 10 13.50 11.53 -2.69
CA THR A 10 13.62 12.97 -2.63
C THR A 10 12.29 13.62 -2.36
N LEU A 11 11.30 12.90 -1.84
CA LEU A 11 9.99 13.45 -1.49
C LEU A 11 10.07 14.20 -0.14
N ASN A 12 9.37 15.34 0.02
CA ASN A 12 9.39 16.12 1.28
C ASN A 12 8.94 15.32 2.52
N THR A 13 8.01 14.38 2.33
CA THR A 13 7.53 13.49 3.38
C THR A 13 7.50 12.07 2.86
N THR A 14 8.41 11.24 3.38
CA THR A 14 8.62 9.85 2.94
C THR A 14 7.95 8.82 3.84
N THR A 15 7.48 9.24 5.02
CA THR A 15 6.81 8.39 6.00
C THR A 15 5.28 8.28 5.89
N PRO A 16 4.54 9.20 5.24
CA PRO A 16 3.12 8.99 4.99
C PRO A 16 2.91 7.69 4.25
N PHE A 17 1.88 6.93 4.62
CA PHE A 17 1.69 5.63 4.01
C PHE A 17 1.44 5.74 2.50
N ALA A 18 0.92 6.84 1.96
CA ALA A 18 0.72 6.92 0.50
C ALA A 18 2.05 6.95 -0.28
N THR A 19 3.15 7.38 0.35
CA THR A 19 4.43 7.69 -0.31
C THR A 19 5.65 7.01 0.31
N ASN A 20 5.46 6.11 1.27
CA ASN A 20 6.54 5.31 1.86
C ASN A 20 6.96 4.13 0.97
N TYR A 21 7.58 4.43 -0.17
CA TYR A 21 8.03 3.43 -1.14
C TYR A 21 9.18 2.54 -0.64
N GLY A 22 9.79 2.87 0.50
CA GLY A 22 10.71 1.98 1.22
C GLY A 22 10.02 0.75 1.83
N VAL A 23 8.68 0.75 1.89
CA VAL A 23 7.85 -0.34 2.42
C VAL A 23 6.85 -0.78 1.35
N GLY A 24 7.18 -1.86 0.62
CA GLY A 24 6.34 -2.30 -0.51
C GLY A 24 4.98 -2.91 -0.12
N ILE A 25 4.81 -3.38 1.11
CA ILE A 25 3.50 -3.79 1.66
C ILE A 25 3.42 -3.33 3.11
N GLN A 26 2.27 -2.80 3.50
CA GLN A 26 2.01 -2.35 4.86
C GLN A 26 0.53 -2.56 5.20
N GLY A 27 0.26 -2.95 6.43
CA GLY A 27 -1.08 -3.09 6.99
C GLY A 27 -1.33 -2.07 8.08
N PHE A 28 -2.61 -1.84 8.35
CA PHE A 28 -3.07 -1.10 9.51
C PHE A 28 -4.22 -1.89 10.13
N GLU A 29 -4.02 -2.28 11.38
CA GLU A 29 -4.91 -3.14 12.14
C GLU A 29 -6.02 -2.28 12.73
N ALA A 30 -7.28 -2.69 12.62
CA ALA A 30 -8.35 -1.98 13.31
C ALA A 30 -8.17 -2.07 14.83
N THR A 31 -8.59 -1.02 15.55
CA THR A 31 -8.43 -1.01 17.00
C THR A 31 -9.27 -2.11 17.65
N GLY A 32 -8.62 -3.00 18.42
CA GLY A 32 -9.27 -4.09 19.14
C GLY A 32 -9.69 -5.27 18.27
N THR A 33 -8.99 -5.52 17.16
CA THR A 33 -9.29 -6.63 16.24
C THR A 33 -8.20 -7.69 16.13
N GLY A 34 -7.34 -7.85 17.15
CA GLY A 34 -6.34 -8.91 17.17
C GLY A 34 -6.93 -10.32 17.39
N PRO A 35 -6.12 -11.38 17.18
CA PRO A 35 -6.51 -12.74 17.54
C PRO A 35 -6.97 -12.81 19.00
N THR A 36 -8.11 -13.46 19.24
CA THR A 36 -8.83 -13.55 20.53
C THR A 36 -9.62 -12.32 20.96
N ASP A 37 -9.47 -11.18 20.28
CA ASP A 37 -10.33 -10.02 20.52
C ASP A 37 -11.76 -10.29 20.03
N SER A 38 -12.71 -9.51 20.56
CA SER A 38 -14.12 -9.61 20.19
C SER A 38 -14.70 -8.22 19.95
N ILE A 39 -15.34 -8.04 18.79
CA ILE A 39 -15.99 -6.79 18.39
C ILE A 39 -17.45 -7.02 18.00
N ALA A 40 -18.29 -6.00 18.21
CA ALA A 40 -19.65 -5.95 17.70
C ALA A 40 -19.74 -4.86 16.64
N LEU A 41 -20.14 -5.21 15.42
CA LEU A 41 -20.21 -4.27 14.29
C LEU A 41 -21.17 -3.11 14.53
N ALA A 42 -22.18 -3.31 15.38
CA ALA A 42 -23.16 -2.27 15.74
C ALA A 42 -22.59 -1.14 16.62
N SER A 43 -21.45 -1.36 17.29
CA SER A 43 -20.90 -0.40 18.27
C SER A 43 -19.39 -0.20 18.18
N VAL A 44 -18.69 -0.88 17.28
CA VAL A 44 -17.24 -0.74 17.09
C VAL A 44 -16.90 0.67 16.60
N THR A 45 -15.87 1.26 17.18
CA THR A 45 -15.40 2.60 16.82
C THR A 45 -14.28 2.52 15.78
N SER A 46 -14.23 3.48 14.86
CA SER A 46 -13.15 3.57 13.87
C SER A 46 -11.81 3.87 14.57
N GLY A 47 -10.75 3.20 14.13
CA GLY A 47 -9.40 3.44 14.60
C GLY A 47 -8.46 2.41 14.00
N TRP A 48 -7.20 2.81 13.79
CA TRP A 48 -6.17 1.90 13.31
C TRP A 48 -4.89 2.00 14.14
N ASN A 49 -4.18 0.90 14.21
CA ASN A 49 -2.83 0.81 14.73
C ASN A 49 -1.89 0.29 13.61
N PRO A 50 -0.90 1.10 13.17
CA PRO A 50 -0.60 2.46 13.62
C PRO A 50 -1.70 3.45 13.20
N THR A 51 -1.78 4.60 13.86
CA THR A 51 -2.75 5.62 13.48
C THR A 51 -2.48 6.10 12.05
N LEU A 52 -3.50 6.13 11.20
CA LEU A 52 -3.39 6.81 9.92
C LEU A 52 -3.15 8.30 10.20
N SER A 53 -1.98 8.83 9.83
CA SER A 53 -1.68 10.25 9.94
C SER A 53 -2.73 11.04 9.13
N THR A 54 -3.56 11.81 9.84
CA THR A 54 -4.57 12.80 9.38
C THR A 54 -4.86 12.86 7.89
N ALA A 55 -6.12 12.56 7.52
CA ALA A 55 -6.75 12.85 6.23
C ALA A 55 -5.81 12.70 5.03
N VAL A 56 -5.61 11.46 4.63
CA VAL A 56 -5.01 11.11 3.35
C VAL A 56 -5.81 11.84 2.27
N PRO A 57 -5.17 12.66 1.42
CA PRO A 57 -5.85 13.17 0.23
C PRO A 57 -6.47 11.97 -0.50
N GLY A 58 -7.80 11.99 -0.60
CA GLY A 58 -8.54 10.93 -1.25
C GLY A 58 -9.08 9.79 -0.39
N ILE A 59 -8.70 9.63 0.88
CA ILE A 59 -9.54 8.84 1.83
C ILE A 59 -10.34 9.85 2.66
N PRO A 60 -11.38 10.50 2.09
CA PRO A 60 -12.19 11.45 2.82
C PRO A 60 -12.82 10.75 4.02
N GLY A 61 -12.59 11.30 5.21
CA GLY A 61 -13.27 10.91 6.43
C GLY A 61 -13.12 9.43 6.79
N SER A 62 -12.38 9.16 7.86
CA SER A 62 -12.60 7.98 8.72
C SER A 62 -14.08 7.75 9.11
N ALA A 63 -14.99 8.66 8.76
CA ALA A 63 -16.44 8.55 8.90
C ALA A 63 -17.13 7.55 7.96
N SER A 64 -16.56 7.21 6.79
CA SER A 64 -17.18 6.26 5.84
C SER A 64 -16.47 4.92 5.74
N VAL A 65 -15.29 4.78 6.36
CA VAL A 65 -14.63 3.48 6.46
C VAL A 65 -15.36 2.67 7.51
N VAL A 66 -15.62 1.39 7.23
CA VAL A 66 -16.33 0.53 8.17
C VAL A 66 -15.42 0.22 9.35
N ALA A 67 -15.82 0.66 10.54
CA ALA A 67 -15.09 0.46 11.77
C ALA A 67 -14.88 -1.04 12.07
N GLY A 68 -13.78 -1.38 12.74
CA GLY A 68 -13.41 -2.77 12.98
C GLY A 68 -12.91 -3.52 11.74
N SER A 69 -12.55 -2.82 10.66
CA SER A 69 -11.93 -3.41 9.47
C SER A 69 -10.49 -2.93 9.29
N ASP A 70 -9.61 -3.88 9.00
CA ASP A 70 -8.23 -3.61 8.61
C ASP A 70 -8.16 -2.94 7.24
N LEU A 71 -6.99 -2.41 6.93
CA LEU A 71 -6.64 -1.97 5.58
C LEU A 71 -5.23 -2.42 5.22
N MET A 72 -5.01 -2.59 3.92
CA MET A 72 -3.72 -2.99 3.36
C MET A 72 -3.30 -2.03 2.26
N VAL A 73 -2.02 -1.68 2.27
CA VAL A 73 -1.36 -0.82 1.30
C VAL A 73 -0.27 -1.61 0.59
N ILE A 74 -0.26 -1.54 -0.74
CA ILE A 74 0.75 -2.12 -1.60
C ILE A 74 1.40 -0.98 -2.39
N ARG A 75 2.73 -0.96 -2.42
CA ARG A 75 3.53 0.03 -3.14
C ARG A 75 4.45 -0.70 -4.09
N ARG A 76 4.36 -0.38 -5.37
CA ARG A 76 5.05 -1.10 -6.44
C ARG A 76 5.46 -0.16 -7.56
N VAL A 77 6.34 -0.64 -8.42
CA VAL A 77 6.63 -0.03 -9.70
C VAL A 77 5.52 -0.38 -10.70
N SER A 78 5.17 0.52 -11.60
CA SER A 78 4.22 0.25 -12.69
C SER A 78 4.76 -0.80 -13.66
N ASP A 79 3.84 -1.45 -14.38
CA ASP A 79 4.19 -2.51 -15.34
C ASP A 79 4.78 -1.94 -16.65
N THR A 80 4.63 -0.62 -16.87
CA THR A 80 5.28 0.12 -17.95
C THR A 80 6.44 0.93 -17.40
N GLY A 81 7.61 0.76 -18.02
CA GLY A 81 8.81 1.53 -17.76
C GLY A 81 9.50 1.91 -19.07
N TYR A 82 10.47 2.80 -18.96
CA TYR A 82 11.24 3.34 -20.08
C TYR A 82 12.72 3.38 -19.72
N ARG A 83 13.58 3.28 -20.72
CA ARG A 83 15.03 3.34 -20.51
C ARG A 83 15.53 4.75 -20.33
N LEU A 84 16.44 4.95 -19.38
CA LEU A 84 17.21 6.18 -19.32
C LEU A 84 18.25 6.21 -20.44
N VAL A 85 18.49 7.39 -20.98
CA VAL A 85 19.45 7.62 -22.07
C VAL A 85 20.47 8.68 -21.63
N PRO A 86 21.71 8.67 -22.15
CA PRO A 86 22.71 9.67 -21.79
C PRO A 86 22.19 11.12 -21.91
N PRO A 87 22.52 12.01 -20.95
CA PRO A 87 23.43 11.80 -19.82
C PRO A 87 22.79 11.12 -18.59
N TYR A 88 21.63 10.48 -18.73
CA TYR A 88 20.85 9.74 -17.73
C TYR A 88 20.19 10.65 -16.69
N ASN A 89 20.99 11.43 -15.96
CA ASN A 89 20.53 12.51 -15.10
C ASN A 89 21.52 13.67 -15.12
N ASP A 90 21.01 14.89 -15.04
CA ASP A 90 21.80 16.11 -14.90
C ASP A 90 20.97 17.16 -14.17
N SER A 91 21.57 17.82 -13.19
CA SER A 91 20.94 18.86 -12.39
C SER A 91 19.55 18.45 -11.85
N ALA A 92 18.46 19.03 -12.36
CA ALA A 92 17.09 18.72 -11.94
C ALA A 92 16.36 17.77 -12.89
N GLN A 93 17.08 17.10 -13.79
CA GLN A 93 16.53 16.38 -14.93
C GLN A 93 16.94 14.91 -14.94
N ILE A 94 16.03 14.09 -15.48
CA ILE A 94 16.28 12.72 -15.92
C ILE A 94 15.94 12.63 -17.41
N PHE A 95 16.76 11.93 -18.17
CA PHE A 95 16.67 11.81 -19.61
C PHE A 95 16.18 10.41 -19.98
N VAL A 96 15.04 10.34 -20.65
CA VAL A 96 14.38 9.08 -21.00
C VAL A 96 14.17 8.99 -22.51
N GLU A 97 14.16 7.79 -23.05
CA GLU A 97 13.83 7.53 -24.46
C GLU A 97 12.48 8.16 -24.87
N SER A 98 12.35 8.51 -26.14
CA SER A 98 11.09 9.04 -26.67
C SER A 98 9.93 8.08 -26.53
N GLY A 99 8.73 8.64 -26.36
CA GLY A 99 7.50 7.89 -26.15
C GLY A 99 7.11 7.77 -24.69
N ALA A 100 7.96 8.22 -23.74
CA ALA A 100 7.61 8.31 -22.33
C ALA A 100 6.39 9.23 -22.09
N THR A 101 5.29 8.66 -21.59
CA THR A 101 4.02 9.36 -21.36
C THR A 101 3.76 9.68 -19.88
N PHE A 102 4.72 10.34 -19.22
CA PHE A 102 4.57 10.79 -17.83
C PHE A 102 3.91 12.17 -17.74
N GLN A 103 3.21 12.43 -16.64
CA GLN A 103 2.53 13.70 -16.37
C GLN A 103 3.10 14.41 -15.14
N ALA A 104 3.11 15.74 -15.16
CA ALA A 104 3.50 16.51 -13.99
C ALA A 104 2.58 16.20 -12.80
N GLY A 105 3.15 16.05 -11.61
CA GLY A 105 2.48 15.59 -10.39
C GLY A 105 2.64 14.10 -10.12
N GLU A 106 3.01 13.29 -11.11
CA GLU A 106 3.28 11.86 -10.89
C GLU A 106 4.60 11.65 -10.14
N ILE A 107 4.61 10.65 -9.28
CA ILE A 107 5.77 10.14 -8.56
C ILE A 107 6.36 9.03 -9.40
N LEU A 108 7.65 9.16 -9.68
CA LEU A 108 8.42 8.24 -10.48
C LEU A 108 9.49 7.58 -9.62
N ILE A 109 9.91 6.39 -10.06
CA ILE A 109 11.04 5.68 -9.51
C ILE A 109 11.99 5.36 -10.65
N ALA A 110 13.20 5.91 -10.57
CA ALA A 110 14.31 5.56 -11.46
C ALA A 110 15.21 4.56 -10.75
N THR A 111 15.70 3.55 -11.46
CA THR A 111 16.43 2.42 -10.88
C THR A 111 17.56 1.97 -11.78
N ASP A 112 18.60 1.43 -11.17
CA ASP A 112 19.61 0.59 -11.81
C ASP A 112 19.80 -0.71 -11.00
N CYS A 113 20.87 -1.46 -11.26
CA CYS A 113 21.15 -2.70 -10.54
C CYS A 113 21.54 -2.51 -9.06
N ALA A 114 21.90 -1.30 -8.64
CA ALA A 114 22.44 -0.99 -7.33
C ALA A 114 21.49 -0.15 -6.46
N GLN A 115 20.67 0.70 -7.05
CA GLN A 115 19.84 1.67 -6.32
C GLN A 115 18.53 2.00 -7.04
N ALA A 116 17.62 2.61 -6.29
CA ALA A 116 16.44 3.26 -6.84
C ALA A 116 16.20 4.62 -6.18
N THR A 117 15.81 5.62 -6.96
CA THR A 117 15.50 6.97 -6.49
C THR A 117 14.08 7.34 -6.85
N VAL A 118 13.31 7.69 -5.82
CA VAL A 118 11.91 8.15 -5.94
C VAL A 118 11.85 9.67 -5.91
N PHE A 119 11.11 10.26 -6.83
CA PHE A 119 10.91 11.71 -6.91
C PHE A 119 9.56 12.06 -7.54
N GLN A 120 9.07 13.28 -7.32
CA GLN A 120 7.84 13.76 -7.93
C GLN A 120 8.13 14.66 -9.14
N LEU A 121 7.51 14.33 -10.26
CA LEU A 121 7.69 15.03 -11.53
C LEU A 121 7.02 16.41 -11.47
N THR A 122 7.77 17.45 -11.80
CA THR A 122 7.28 18.84 -11.83
C THR A 122 6.96 19.31 -13.25
N SER A 123 7.63 18.75 -14.26
CA SER A 123 7.32 18.96 -15.68
C SER A 123 7.97 17.92 -16.58
N THR A 124 7.43 17.79 -17.78
CA THR A 124 8.07 17.12 -18.91
C THR A 124 8.44 18.16 -19.96
N ASN A 125 9.61 18.02 -20.59
CA ASN A 125 10.05 18.88 -21.68
C ASN A 125 10.61 18.02 -22.82
N SER A 126 10.56 18.51 -24.07
CA SER A 126 11.31 17.87 -25.15
C SER A 126 12.81 18.11 -24.96
N GLY A 127 13.60 17.04 -24.97
CA GLY A 127 15.06 17.07 -24.81
C GLY A 127 15.85 17.14 -26.12
N GLY A 128 15.16 17.24 -27.25
CA GLY A 128 15.73 17.07 -28.60
C GLY A 128 15.13 15.87 -29.33
N ALA A 129 15.78 15.44 -30.41
CA ALA A 129 15.31 14.29 -31.19
C ALA A 129 15.37 13.02 -30.33
N ASN A 130 14.21 12.38 -30.16
CA ASN A 130 14.04 11.10 -29.47
C ASN A 130 14.31 11.09 -27.95
N ILE A 131 14.29 12.24 -27.27
CA ILE A 131 14.50 12.33 -25.81
C ILE A 131 13.39 13.15 -25.15
N THR A 132 12.88 12.64 -24.03
CA THR A 132 12.02 13.39 -23.10
C THR A 132 12.81 13.72 -21.84
N ASN A 133 12.75 14.98 -21.40
CA ASN A 133 13.37 15.43 -20.16
C ASN A 133 12.32 15.48 -19.06
N LEU A 134 12.54 14.72 -18.00
CA LEU A 134 11.69 14.65 -16.81
C LEU A 134 12.32 15.52 -15.72
N VAL A 135 11.59 16.52 -15.22
CA VAL A 135 12.15 17.56 -14.35
C VAL A 135 11.52 17.53 -12.97
N HIS A 136 12.32 17.65 -11.91
CA HIS A 136 11.86 17.70 -10.51
C HIS A 136 12.16 19.04 -9.79
N SER A 137 12.46 20.09 -10.56
CA SER A 137 13.09 21.35 -10.13
C SER A 137 12.31 22.27 -9.18
N ALA A 138 11.23 21.82 -8.57
CA ALA A 138 10.40 22.60 -7.67
C ALA A 138 9.94 21.74 -6.49
N ALA A 139 9.99 22.33 -5.30
CA ALA A 139 9.72 21.59 -4.07
C ALA A 139 8.24 21.23 -3.89
N THR A 140 7.30 22.08 -4.33
CA THR A 140 5.86 21.90 -4.02
C THR A 140 4.91 22.28 -5.15
N LYS A 141 5.43 22.56 -6.36
CA LYS A 141 4.61 22.94 -7.51
C LYS A 141 5.08 22.29 -8.81
N THR A 142 4.16 22.06 -9.73
CA THR A 142 4.46 21.80 -11.14
C THR A 142 4.87 23.09 -11.85
N LYS A 143 5.50 22.98 -13.04
CA LYS A 143 5.80 24.13 -13.91
C LYS A 143 4.55 24.93 -14.30
N GLY A 144 3.39 24.28 -14.38
CA GLY A 144 2.10 24.93 -14.63
C GLY A 144 1.50 25.65 -13.41
N GLY A 145 2.17 25.64 -12.26
CA GLY A 145 1.73 26.32 -11.04
C GLY A 145 0.82 25.50 -10.13
N GLY A 146 0.37 24.31 -10.55
CA GLY A 146 -0.42 23.39 -9.73
C GLY A 146 0.39 22.88 -8.55
N ALA A 147 -0.21 22.86 -7.35
CA ALA A 147 0.41 22.31 -6.16
C ALA A 147 0.64 20.80 -6.31
N ILE A 148 1.76 20.31 -5.78
CA ILE A 148 2.05 18.89 -5.65
C ILE A 148 2.30 18.56 -4.19
N THR A 149 1.79 17.42 -3.76
CA THR A 149 2.01 16.87 -2.43
C THR A 149 2.39 15.40 -2.63
N PRO A 150 3.48 14.91 -2.03
CA PRO A 150 4.31 15.59 -1.01
C PRO A 150 5.29 16.62 -1.58
N GLY A 151 5.56 16.61 -2.88
CA GLY A 151 6.60 17.42 -3.51
C GLY A 151 8.01 16.90 -3.25
N ASN A 152 9.04 17.63 -3.68
CA ASN A 152 10.44 17.25 -3.56
C ASN A 152 11.18 18.03 -2.45
N SER A 153 12.09 17.36 -1.74
CA SER A 153 12.98 17.93 -0.72
C SER A 153 14.20 18.64 -1.31
N CYS A 154 14.54 18.36 -2.57
CA CYS A 154 15.59 19.03 -3.31
C CYS A 154 15.08 19.50 -4.67
N VAL A 155 15.66 20.58 -5.18
CA VAL A 155 15.34 21.13 -6.51
C VAL A 155 16.34 20.71 -7.58
N VAL A 156 17.49 20.18 -7.17
CA VAL A 156 18.59 19.72 -8.03
C VAL A 156 19.23 18.53 -7.32
N TRP A 157 19.63 17.51 -8.08
CA TRP A 157 20.37 16.36 -7.55
C TRP A 157 21.66 16.78 -6.84
N GLY A 158 22.06 16.04 -5.81
CA GLY A 158 23.28 16.33 -5.04
C GLY A 158 23.19 17.54 -4.09
N THR A 159 22.12 18.34 -4.13
CA THR A 159 21.92 19.50 -3.24
C THR A 159 20.68 19.32 -2.39
N GLY A 160 20.85 18.90 -1.12
CA GLY A 160 19.73 18.58 -0.23
C GLY A 160 19.11 17.20 -0.47
N CYS A 161 19.60 16.48 -1.47
CA CYS A 161 19.37 15.06 -1.72
C CYS A 161 20.61 14.46 -2.38
N THR A 162 20.69 13.13 -2.40
CA THR A 162 21.76 12.40 -3.10
C THR A 162 21.62 12.56 -4.60
N ASP A 163 22.76 12.69 -5.31
CA ASP A 163 22.77 12.52 -6.75
C ASP A 163 22.74 11.03 -7.09
N PRO A 164 21.74 10.54 -7.86
CA PRO A 164 21.69 9.13 -8.20
C PRO A 164 22.86 8.70 -9.11
N GLY A 165 23.41 9.57 -9.97
CA GLY A 165 24.50 9.18 -10.88
C GLY A 165 24.16 7.93 -11.73
N PHE A 166 22.98 7.92 -12.35
CA PHE A 166 22.51 6.82 -13.18
C PHE A 166 23.40 6.59 -14.41
N GLY A 167 23.33 5.37 -14.96
CA GLY A 167 24.20 4.92 -16.03
C GLY A 167 23.52 3.99 -17.03
N PRO A 168 24.31 3.30 -17.88
CA PRO A 168 23.78 2.32 -18.82
C PRO A 168 22.93 1.25 -18.11
N GLY A 169 21.75 0.98 -18.65
CA GLY A 169 20.82 -0.02 -18.10
C GLY A 169 19.88 0.51 -17.01
N SER A 170 19.94 1.81 -16.68
CA SER A 170 18.96 2.43 -15.81
C SER A 170 17.59 2.55 -16.48
N GLU A 171 16.54 2.36 -15.70
CA GLU A 171 15.13 2.43 -16.13
C GLU A 171 14.32 3.35 -15.22
N ILE A 172 13.19 3.83 -15.73
CA ILE A 172 12.25 4.65 -14.96
C ILE A 172 10.81 4.22 -15.22
N ALA A 173 10.02 4.25 -14.16
CA ALA A 173 8.60 3.90 -14.19
C ALA A 173 7.83 4.70 -13.13
N LYS A 174 6.50 4.58 -13.13
CA LYS A 174 5.67 5.21 -12.09
C LYS A 174 5.81 4.43 -10.79
N ALA A 175 5.90 5.15 -9.68
CA ALA A 175 5.70 4.58 -8.37
C ALA A 175 4.19 4.58 -8.07
N LEU A 176 3.62 3.40 -7.85
CA LEU A 176 2.19 3.20 -7.63
C LEU A 176 1.93 2.78 -6.19
N THR A 177 0.92 3.40 -5.59
CA THR A 177 0.37 2.97 -4.31
C THR A 177 -1.07 2.52 -4.52
N THR A 178 -1.39 1.31 -4.05
CA THR A 178 -2.76 0.76 -4.02
C THR A 178 -3.16 0.49 -2.58
N ILE A 179 -4.37 0.88 -2.21
CA ILE A 179 -4.95 0.58 -0.89
C ILE A 179 -6.24 -0.22 -1.07
N PHE A 180 -6.44 -1.23 -0.22
CA PHE A 180 -7.68 -1.98 -0.06
C PHE A 180 -8.28 -1.68 1.32
N TYR A 181 -9.56 -1.35 1.35
CA TYR A 181 -10.27 -0.97 2.58
C TYR A 181 -11.78 -1.20 2.43
N ILE A 182 -12.48 -1.33 3.55
CA ILE A 182 -13.95 -1.49 3.57
C ILE A 182 -14.59 -0.13 3.79
N ARG A 183 -15.51 0.25 2.91
CA ARG A 183 -16.21 1.54 2.98
C ARG A 183 -17.70 1.34 2.83
N GLN A 184 -18.46 2.15 3.54
CA GLN A 184 -19.88 2.36 3.35
C GLN A 184 -20.09 3.87 3.22
N ASP A 185 -20.30 4.36 1.99
CA ASP A 185 -20.69 5.75 1.79
C ASP A 185 -22.14 5.94 2.28
N GLY A 186 -22.51 7.13 2.74
CA GLY A 186 -23.89 7.42 3.18
C GLY A 186 -24.93 7.26 2.08
N THR A 187 -24.51 7.22 0.82
CA THR A 187 -25.35 6.91 -0.35
C THR A 187 -25.40 5.41 -0.69
N ASP A 188 -24.43 4.61 -0.22
CA ASP A 188 -24.40 3.17 -0.42
C ASP A 188 -25.16 2.47 0.71
N ALA A 189 -26.19 1.70 0.37
CA ALA A 189 -26.95 0.93 1.36
C ALA A 189 -26.12 -0.20 2.00
N LEU A 190 -25.05 -0.64 1.33
CA LEU A 190 -24.24 -1.80 1.74
C LEU A 190 -22.77 -1.41 1.91
N PRO A 191 -22.08 -1.94 2.93
CA PRO A 191 -20.63 -1.84 3.01
C PRO A 191 -19.98 -2.67 1.89
N ALA A 192 -18.85 -2.22 1.38
CA ALA A 192 -18.20 -2.82 0.22
C ALA A 192 -16.67 -2.77 0.32
N LEU A 193 -16.01 -3.67 -0.40
CA LEU A 193 -14.56 -3.63 -0.60
C LEU A 193 -14.23 -2.58 -1.66
N TYR A 194 -13.38 -1.63 -1.32
CA TYR A 194 -12.88 -0.58 -2.20
C TYR A 194 -11.39 -0.76 -2.48
N MET A 195 -10.98 -0.29 -3.65
CA MET A 195 -9.58 -0.16 -4.05
C MET A 195 -9.31 1.25 -4.55
N ALA A 196 -8.32 1.93 -3.96
CA ALA A 196 -7.83 3.21 -4.48
C ALA A 196 -6.39 3.04 -4.96
N THR A 197 -6.01 3.72 -6.05
CA THR A 197 -4.66 3.65 -6.61
C THR A 197 -4.19 5.04 -6.96
N SER A 198 -2.94 5.34 -6.66
CA SER A 198 -2.31 6.64 -6.91
C SER A 198 -0.95 6.46 -7.55
N SER A 199 -0.64 7.36 -8.48
CA SER A 199 0.73 7.66 -8.90
C SER A 199 1.24 9.00 -8.36
N SER A 200 0.44 9.79 -7.64
CA SER A 200 0.80 11.16 -7.22
C SER A 200 0.96 11.31 -5.69
N GLY A 201 0.55 10.30 -4.93
CA GLY A 201 0.41 10.37 -3.47
C GLY A 201 -1.02 10.71 -3.02
N ASP A 202 -1.89 11.20 -3.92
CA ASP A 202 -3.33 11.37 -3.70
C ASP A 202 -4.09 10.15 -4.20
N LEU A 203 -4.78 9.45 -3.29
CA LEU A 203 -5.42 8.16 -3.59
C LEU A 203 -6.80 8.29 -4.23
N GLY A 204 -7.48 9.43 -4.09
CA GLY A 204 -8.90 9.56 -4.40
C GLY A 204 -9.81 8.55 -3.67
N PRO A 205 -11.15 8.68 -3.80
CA PRO A 205 -12.15 7.94 -3.02
C PRO A 205 -12.24 6.43 -3.32
N GLY A 206 -11.36 5.92 -4.18
CA GLY A 206 -11.33 4.53 -4.63
C GLY A 206 -12.48 4.15 -5.56
N THR A 207 -12.35 2.95 -6.12
CA THR A 207 -13.36 2.25 -6.91
C THR A 207 -13.93 1.11 -6.07
N LYS A 208 -15.25 0.98 -6.06
CA LYS A 208 -15.95 -0.14 -5.43
C LYS A 208 -15.70 -1.42 -6.23
N LEU A 209 -15.26 -2.49 -5.55
CA LEU A 209 -14.98 -3.78 -6.16
C LEU A 209 -16.11 -4.80 -5.94
N VAL A 210 -16.58 -4.91 -4.68
CA VAL A 210 -17.54 -5.95 -4.28
C VAL A 210 -18.44 -5.40 -3.17
N ASP A 211 -19.75 -5.44 -3.38
CA ASP A 211 -20.75 -5.10 -2.37
C ASP A 211 -20.92 -6.19 -1.30
N GLY A 212 -21.44 -5.80 -0.13
CA GLY A 212 -21.79 -6.71 0.95
C GLY A 212 -20.60 -7.18 1.80
N VAL A 213 -19.46 -6.50 1.76
CA VAL A 213 -18.31 -6.81 2.62
C VAL A 213 -18.38 -5.99 3.89
N GLU A 214 -18.67 -6.62 5.03
CA GLU A 214 -18.92 -5.93 6.30
C GLU A 214 -17.70 -5.82 7.20
N SER A 215 -16.73 -6.73 7.05
CA SER A 215 -15.46 -6.67 7.79
C SER A 215 -14.35 -7.35 7.02
N MET A 216 -13.14 -6.82 7.18
CA MET A 216 -11.89 -7.39 6.66
C MET A 216 -10.87 -7.48 7.79
N GLN A 217 -10.32 -8.67 8.02
CA GLN A 217 -9.21 -8.93 8.93
C GLN A 217 -8.04 -9.53 8.16
N ILE A 218 -6.82 -9.06 8.42
CA ILE A 218 -5.63 -9.40 7.64
C ILE A 218 -4.50 -9.86 8.55
N LEU A 219 -4.04 -11.08 8.31
CA LEU A 219 -2.82 -11.58 8.91
C LEU A 219 -1.68 -11.62 7.89
N TYR A 220 -0.49 -11.22 8.31
CA TYR A 220 0.70 -11.15 7.49
C TYR A 220 1.65 -12.27 7.89
N GLY A 221 1.98 -13.15 6.94
CA GLY A 221 2.93 -14.23 7.16
C GLY A 221 4.36 -13.72 7.01
N ILE A 222 5.11 -13.78 8.11
CA ILE A 222 6.49 -13.32 8.23
C ILE A 222 7.45 -14.47 8.02
N ASP A 223 8.44 -14.25 7.14
CA ASP A 223 9.67 -15.03 7.09
C ASP A 223 10.62 -14.51 8.18
N SER A 224 10.67 -15.25 9.28
CA SER A 224 11.49 -14.97 10.45
C SER A 224 12.92 -15.46 10.31
N THR A 225 13.24 -16.33 9.36
CA THR A 225 14.63 -16.75 9.09
C THR A 225 15.48 -15.61 8.53
N ALA A 226 14.84 -14.62 7.89
CA ALA A 226 15.45 -13.35 7.52
C ALA A 226 15.70 -12.40 8.71
N VAL A 227 15.26 -12.73 9.93
CA VAL A 227 15.39 -11.91 11.14
C VAL A 227 15.96 -12.72 12.30
N SER A 228 17.24 -12.57 12.59
CA SER A 228 17.90 -13.31 13.69
C SER A 228 17.52 -12.84 15.12
N SER A 229 16.34 -12.26 15.36
CA SER A 229 16.04 -11.63 16.67
C SER A 229 14.56 -11.48 17.05
N LEU A 230 13.63 -12.32 16.56
CA LEU A 230 12.25 -12.30 17.07
C LEU A 230 12.09 -13.14 18.35
N PRO A 231 11.56 -12.58 19.47
CA PRO A 231 11.37 -13.32 20.72
C PRO A 231 10.54 -14.59 20.51
N GLY A 232 11.01 -15.72 21.07
CA GLY A 232 10.29 -17.00 21.07
C GLY A 232 10.43 -17.84 19.80
N THR A 233 11.28 -17.47 18.83
CA THR A 233 11.48 -18.24 17.60
C THR A 233 12.78 -19.06 17.66
N PRO A 234 12.75 -20.39 17.55
CA PRO A 234 13.97 -21.21 17.41
C PRO A 234 14.71 -20.81 16.12
N PRO A 235 16.06 -20.83 16.10
CA PRO A 235 16.81 -20.62 14.87
C PRO A 235 16.45 -21.72 13.87
N THR A 236 15.67 -21.39 12.86
CA THR A 236 15.33 -22.29 11.77
C THR A 236 16.36 -22.10 10.64
N PRO A 237 16.77 -23.19 9.96
CA PRO A 237 17.82 -23.08 8.96
C PRO A 237 17.36 -22.26 7.74
N LEU A 238 18.25 -21.38 7.27
CA LEU A 238 18.06 -20.22 6.36
C LEU A 238 17.65 -20.53 4.91
N TRP A 239 17.07 -21.70 4.63
CA TRP A 239 16.85 -22.17 3.25
C TRP A 239 15.38 -22.23 2.83
N PHE A 240 14.47 -21.63 3.61
CA PHE A 240 13.05 -21.60 3.28
C PHE A 240 12.46 -20.21 3.32
N ASP A 241 12.14 -19.67 2.15
CA ASP A 241 11.38 -18.42 2.02
C ASP A 241 9.87 -18.67 2.18
N ARG A 242 9.44 -19.02 3.40
CA ARG A 242 8.03 -19.25 3.75
C ARG A 242 7.65 -18.41 4.96
N ALA A 243 6.35 -18.36 5.24
CA ALA A 243 5.89 -17.76 6.49
C ALA A 243 6.07 -18.76 7.64
N GLU A 244 6.81 -18.40 8.69
CA GLU A 244 6.88 -19.19 9.93
C GLU A 244 5.73 -18.84 10.89
N ARG A 245 5.27 -17.59 10.84
CA ARG A 245 4.17 -17.11 11.70
C ARG A 245 3.34 -16.06 11.00
N TYR A 246 2.08 -15.99 11.38
CA TYR A 246 1.14 -14.98 10.94
C TYR A 246 0.93 -13.96 12.06
N MET A 247 1.04 -12.67 11.74
CA MET A 247 0.93 -11.58 12.69
C MET A 247 -0.05 -10.53 12.18
N THR A 248 -0.71 -9.82 13.10
CA THR A 248 -1.46 -8.59 12.77
C THR A 248 -0.50 -7.48 12.34
N ALA A 249 -1.04 -6.43 11.71
CA ALA A 249 -0.23 -5.26 11.41
C ALA A 249 0.32 -4.60 12.68
N ASP A 250 -0.49 -4.50 13.74
CA ASP A 250 -0.06 -3.98 15.03
C ASP A 250 1.12 -4.77 15.62
N GLN A 251 1.01 -6.10 15.64
CA GLN A 251 2.09 -6.97 16.14
C GLN A 251 3.39 -6.77 15.34
N ILE A 252 3.32 -6.57 14.02
CA ILE A 252 4.51 -6.33 13.19
C ILE A 252 5.17 -5.01 13.55
N ASN A 253 4.38 -3.94 13.67
CA ASN A 253 4.90 -2.61 13.99
C ASN A 253 5.45 -2.54 15.42
N SER A 254 4.88 -3.30 16.35
CA SER A 254 5.33 -3.40 17.75
C SER A 254 6.56 -4.29 17.94
N ALA A 255 6.79 -5.28 17.07
CA ALA A 255 7.85 -6.27 17.24
C ALA A 255 9.25 -5.75 16.88
N ALA A 256 9.40 -5.04 15.77
CA ALA A 256 10.68 -4.46 15.35
C ALA A 256 10.48 -3.39 14.25
N PRO A 257 11.34 -2.36 14.22
CA PRO A 257 11.41 -1.49 13.04
C PRO A 257 11.82 -2.32 11.82
N ASN A 258 11.21 -2.03 10.66
CA ASN A 258 11.55 -2.65 9.37
C ASN A 258 11.29 -4.17 9.29
N LEU A 259 10.24 -4.68 9.94
CA LEU A 259 9.82 -6.08 9.78
C LEU A 259 8.96 -6.34 8.52
N TRP A 260 8.29 -5.30 7.99
CA TRP A 260 7.47 -5.36 6.77
C TRP A 260 8.15 -5.95 5.52
N PRO A 261 9.45 -5.71 5.24
CA PRO A 261 10.13 -6.33 4.12
C PRO A 261 10.15 -7.86 4.14
N ASN A 262 9.92 -8.47 5.31
CA ASN A 262 9.92 -9.92 5.54
C ASN A 262 8.53 -10.56 5.46
N VAL A 263 7.50 -9.77 5.13
CA VAL A 263 6.18 -10.30 4.79
C VAL A 263 6.28 -11.03 3.45
N VAL A 264 5.96 -12.32 3.45
CA VAL A 264 6.00 -13.21 2.28
C VAL A 264 4.62 -13.72 1.86
N THR A 265 3.65 -13.69 2.76
CA THR A 265 2.25 -14.06 2.48
C THR A 265 1.28 -13.12 3.18
N VAL A 266 0.07 -13.01 2.66
CA VAL A 266 -1.05 -12.28 3.28
C VAL A 266 -2.24 -13.21 3.33
N ARG A 267 -2.86 -13.36 4.50
CA ARG A 267 -4.13 -14.05 4.69
C ARG A 267 -5.22 -13.03 4.94
N ILE A 268 -6.16 -12.93 4.00
CA ILE A 268 -7.27 -11.99 4.03
C ILE A 268 -8.53 -12.78 4.40
N SER A 269 -9.21 -12.34 5.45
CA SER A 269 -10.50 -12.88 5.89
C SER A 269 -11.58 -11.82 5.70
N LEU A 270 -12.64 -12.13 4.98
CA LEU A 270 -13.76 -11.23 4.71
C LEU A 270 -15.05 -11.80 5.30
N LEU A 271 -15.82 -10.97 6.00
CA LEU A 271 -17.21 -11.27 6.37
C LEU A 271 -18.10 -10.65 5.31
N MET A 272 -18.78 -11.50 4.56
CA MET A 272 -19.68 -11.06 3.50
C MET A 272 -21.12 -11.35 3.87
N ARG A 273 -22.03 -10.42 3.58
CA ARG A 273 -23.47 -10.59 3.74
C ARG A 273 -24.17 -10.71 2.37
N THR A 274 -25.38 -11.27 2.38
CA THR A 274 -26.26 -11.24 1.21
C THR A 274 -26.56 -9.81 0.78
N VAL A 275 -26.55 -9.59 -0.54
CA VAL A 275 -27.00 -8.34 -1.16
C VAL A 275 -28.45 -8.58 -1.57
N ASN A 276 -29.40 -8.20 -0.71
CA ASN A 276 -30.81 -8.46 -1.01
C ASN A 276 -31.24 -7.54 -2.15
N GLU A 277 -31.75 -8.13 -3.22
CA GLU A 277 -32.31 -7.37 -4.34
C GLU A 277 -33.69 -6.79 -3.97
N PRO A 278 -34.16 -5.73 -4.64
CA PRO A 278 -35.51 -5.23 -4.45
C PRO A 278 -36.55 -6.36 -4.62
N ASN A 279 -37.37 -6.59 -3.59
CA ASN A 279 -38.39 -7.64 -3.47
C ASN A 279 -37.93 -9.04 -3.02
N GLU A 280 -36.67 -9.21 -2.60
CA GLU A 280 -36.27 -10.42 -1.87
C GLU A 280 -36.77 -10.36 -0.41
N GLN A 281 -37.39 -11.46 0.07
CA GLN A 281 -37.72 -11.59 1.49
C GLN A 281 -36.43 -11.75 2.28
N ALA A 282 -36.14 -10.78 3.15
CA ALA A 282 -35.06 -10.89 4.12
C ALA A 282 -35.30 -12.09 5.06
N ASP A 283 -34.21 -12.73 5.50
CA ASP A 283 -34.29 -13.88 6.39
C ASP A 283 -34.74 -13.42 7.78
N GLN A 284 -35.97 -13.71 8.19
CA GLN A 284 -36.53 -13.19 9.44
C GLN A 284 -35.86 -13.73 10.73
N SER A 285 -34.87 -14.61 10.60
CA SER A 285 -34.11 -15.11 11.74
C SER A 285 -33.12 -14.05 12.28
N ILE A 286 -33.05 -13.94 13.61
CA ILE A 286 -32.02 -13.15 14.28
C ILE A 286 -30.67 -13.84 14.08
N ASP A 287 -29.69 -13.13 13.52
CA ASP A 287 -28.32 -13.64 13.43
C ASP A 287 -27.60 -13.45 14.78
N SER A 288 -27.65 -14.50 15.61
CA SER A 288 -26.94 -14.56 16.90
C SER A 288 -25.57 -15.23 16.81
N LYS A 289 -25.08 -15.50 15.60
CA LYS A 289 -23.80 -16.18 15.39
C LYS A 289 -22.63 -15.24 15.64
N THR A 290 -21.53 -15.82 16.09
CA THR A 290 -20.22 -15.18 16.10
C THR A 290 -19.41 -15.72 14.93
N TYR A 291 -18.83 -14.82 14.13
CA TYR A 291 -17.96 -15.15 13.01
C TYR A 291 -16.50 -14.95 13.41
N ILE A 292 -15.60 -15.84 12.99
CA ILE A 292 -14.17 -15.73 13.30
C ILE A 292 -13.42 -15.36 12.03
N LEU A 293 -12.73 -14.22 12.05
CA LEU A 293 -11.90 -13.71 10.96
C LEU A 293 -10.50 -13.46 11.49
N GLY A 294 -9.47 -14.12 10.95
CA GLY A 294 -8.10 -13.91 11.42
C GLY A 294 -7.85 -14.23 12.91
N GLY A 295 -8.80 -14.87 13.61
CA GLY A 295 -8.77 -15.10 15.06
C GLY A 295 -9.60 -14.11 15.88
N THR A 296 -10.09 -13.05 15.26
CA THR A 296 -10.99 -12.03 15.83
C THR A 296 -12.42 -12.53 15.81
N GLN A 297 -13.14 -12.38 16.92
CA GLN A 297 -14.56 -12.72 17.03
C GLN A 297 -15.41 -11.51 16.63
N ILE A 298 -16.29 -11.70 15.65
CA ILE A 298 -17.15 -10.65 15.12
C ILE A 298 -18.61 -11.00 15.39
N THR A 299 -19.28 -10.13 16.15
CA THR A 299 -20.73 -10.14 16.31
C THR A 299 -21.34 -9.22 15.26
N PRO A 300 -22.17 -9.73 14.33
CA PRO A 300 -22.75 -8.94 13.26
C PRO A 300 -23.85 -8.00 13.78
N VAL A 301 -24.35 -7.12 12.89
CA VAL A 301 -25.61 -6.41 13.13
C VAL A 301 -26.77 -7.39 12.96
N SER A 302 -27.77 -7.32 13.84
CA SER A 302 -29.00 -8.11 13.71
C SER A 302 -29.88 -7.53 12.60
N ASP A 303 -29.69 -7.99 11.35
CA ASP A 303 -30.25 -7.34 10.16
C ASP A 303 -30.78 -8.30 9.09
N GLN A 304 -31.20 -9.53 9.46
CA GLN A 304 -31.87 -10.49 8.56
C GLN A 304 -31.07 -10.89 7.30
N ASN A 305 -29.76 -10.57 7.27
CA ASN A 305 -28.87 -10.92 6.18
C ASN A 305 -28.08 -12.18 6.54
N ARG A 306 -27.89 -13.07 5.56
CA ARG A 306 -27.05 -14.24 5.74
C ARG A 306 -25.59 -13.86 5.52
N ARG A 307 -24.72 -14.38 6.37
CA ARG A 307 -23.29 -14.09 6.30
C ARG A 307 -22.43 -15.32 6.08
N ARG A 308 -21.30 -15.12 5.42
CA ARG A 308 -20.28 -16.14 5.22
C ARG A 308 -18.90 -15.52 5.31
N VAL A 309 -17.99 -16.27 5.93
CA VAL A 309 -16.57 -15.91 5.97
C VAL A 309 -15.87 -16.53 4.76
N PHE A 310 -15.11 -15.70 4.05
CA PHE A 310 -14.21 -16.12 3.00
C PHE A 310 -12.77 -15.83 3.42
N VAL A 311 -11.89 -16.80 3.22
CA VAL A 311 -10.47 -16.67 3.56
C VAL A 311 -9.64 -17.01 2.33
N SER A 312 -8.69 -16.15 1.99
CA SER A 312 -7.70 -16.38 0.95
C SER A 312 -6.31 -16.13 1.52
N THR A 313 -5.35 -16.98 1.16
CA THR A 313 -3.92 -16.77 1.47
C THR A 313 -3.16 -16.59 0.16
N VAL A 314 -2.49 -15.44 0.03
CA VAL A 314 -1.77 -15.03 -1.17
C VAL A 314 -0.29 -14.92 -0.87
N GLN A 315 0.53 -15.54 -1.70
CA GLN A 315 1.99 -15.41 -1.64
C GLN A 315 2.45 -14.17 -2.43
N ILE A 316 3.36 -13.39 -1.86
CA ILE A 316 3.87 -12.16 -2.48
C ILE A 316 5.10 -12.50 -3.32
N ARG A 317 5.07 -12.17 -4.62
CA ARG A 317 6.23 -12.30 -5.51
C ARG A 317 7.28 -11.23 -5.21
N ASN A 318 8.52 -11.45 -5.66
CA ASN A 318 9.67 -10.53 -5.44
C ASN A 318 10.00 -10.29 -3.95
N ARG A 319 9.55 -11.21 -3.09
CA ARG A 319 9.80 -11.33 -1.65
C ARG A 319 10.36 -12.70 -1.30
N ILE A 320 10.64 -13.53 -2.28
CA ILE A 320 11.11 -14.90 -2.14
C ILE A 320 12.32 -14.99 -3.05
N LEU A 321 13.48 -15.35 -2.51
CA LEU A 321 14.64 -15.68 -3.31
C LEU A 321 14.30 -16.95 -4.09
N PRO A 322 14.80 -17.12 -5.33
CA PRO A 322 14.70 -18.39 -6.00
C PRO A 322 15.33 -19.46 -5.09
N SER A 323 14.58 -20.51 -4.77
CA SER A 323 15.16 -21.68 -4.11
C SER A 323 16.32 -22.15 -4.99
N GLY A 324 17.55 -22.08 -4.46
CA GLY A 324 18.73 -22.57 -5.16
C GLY A 324 18.53 -24.04 -5.50
N ASN A 325 18.56 -24.36 -6.79
CA ASN A 325 18.90 -25.70 -7.27
C ASN A 325 20.41 -25.79 -7.40
#